data_AF-A0A6G8BYK6-F1
#
_entry.id   AF-A0A6G8BYK6-F1
#
_cell.length_a   1.000
_cell.length_b   1.000
_cell.length_c   1.000
_cell.angle_alpha   90.00
_cell.angle_beta   90.00
_cell.angle_gamma   90.00
#
_symmetry.space_group_name_H-M   'P 1'
#
loop_
_entity.id
_entity.type
_entity.pdbx_description
1 polymer ?
#
loop_
_entity_poly.entity_id
_entity_poly.type
_entity_poly.pdbx_seq_one_letter_code
_entity_poly.pdbx_strand_id
1 'polypeptide(L)'
;MSRDDHQMKIRLPEELKNRIEKSAAEGGRTLNAEIVFRLERAYAIVEPEFQAAEQRFAEALLMQRYDSLQNQWRIERTRVETLRDRVDRLRRDREPQDVIDAATNELAMAEFDLKELATNRSLAMKELVALSKANLS
;
A
#
# COMPACT_ATOMS: atom_id res chain seq x y z
N MET A 1 -43.58 8.35 23.18
CA MET A 1 -42.76 9.50 22.76
C MET A 1 -42.98 9.67 21.28
N SER A 2 -43.67 10.74 20.86
CA SER A 2 -43.86 11.04 19.43
C SER A 2 -42.48 11.25 18.81
N ARG A 3 -42.10 10.38 17.88
CA ARG A 3 -40.98 10.66 16.98
C ARG A 3 -41.46 11.75 16.02
N ASP A 4 -40.79 12.89 16.04
CA ASP A 4 -41.02 14.05 15.17
C ASP A 4 -40.55 13.78 13.72
N ASP A 5 -40.75 12.54 13.23
CA ASP A 5 -40.28 12.11 11.92
C ASP A 5 -41.24 12.66 10.85
N HIS A 6 -40.74 13.58 10.02
CA HIS A 6 -41.50 14.16 8.92
C HIS A 6 -41.78 13.08 7.85
N GLN A 7 -43.06 12.78 7.62
CA GLN A 7 -43.46 11.85 6.57
C GLN A 7 -43.39 12.50 5.19
N MET A 8 -42.56 11.94 4.30
CA MET A 8 -42.44 12.38 2.92
C MET A 8 -43.15 11.42 1.96
N LYS A 9 -43.94 11.95 1.02
CA LYS A 9 -44.52 11.17 -0.08
C LYS A 9 -43.59 11.19 -1.28
N ILE A 10 -42.84 10.12 -1.48
CA ILE A 10 -41.90 9.98 -2.60
C ILE A 10 -42.55 9.17 -3.72
N ARG A 11 -42.47 9.67 -4.97
CA ARG A 11 -42.85 8.92 -6.17
C ARG A 11 -41.62 8.20 -6.70
N LEU A 12 -41.62 6.87 -6.65
CA LEU A 12 -40.51 6.04 -7.14
C LEU A 12 -40.91 5.36 -8.46
N PRO A 13 -40.02 5.33 -9.47
CA PRO A 13 -40.16 4.42 -10.60
C PRO A 13 -40.28 2.97 -10.11
N GLU A 14 -41.08 2.15 -10.80
CA GLU A 14 -41.37 0.77 -10.39
C GLU A 14 -40.10 -0.07 -10.23
N GLU A 15 -39.16 0.06 -11.18
CA GLU A 15 -37.87 -0.63 -11.13
C GLU A 15 -37.06 -0.26 -9.88
N LEU A 16 -37.04 1.03 -9.51
CA LEU A 16 -36.30 1.49 -8.34
C LEU A 16 -36.95 0.96 -7.05
N LYS A 17 -38.28 0.98 -6.98
CA LYS A 17 -39.01 0.42 -5.83
C LYS A 17 -38.67 -1.06 -5.63
N ASN A 18 -38.73 -1.86 -6.69
CA ASN A 18 -38.44 -3.30 -6.64
C ASN A 18 -37.01 -3.58 -6.17
N ARG A 19 -36.04 -2.76 -6.61
CA ARG A 19 -34.64 -2.88 -6.15
C ARG A 19 -34.48 -2.61 -4.66
N ILE A 20 -35.17 -1.59 -4.13
CA ILE A 20 -35.11 -1.25 -2.70
C ILE A 20 -35.80 -2.34 -1.87
N GLU A 21 -36.95 -2.85 -2.32
CA GLU A 21 -37.65 -3.95 -1.64
C GLU A 21 -36.80 -5.22 -1.54
N LYS A 22 -36.15 -5.60 -2.65
CA LYS A 22 -35.22 -6.73 -2.66
C LYS A 22 -34.07 -6.53 -1.68
N SER A 23 -33.44 -5.36 -1.71
CA SER A 23 -32.33 -5.06 -0.80
C SER A 23 -32.76 -4.99 0.67
N ALA A 24 -33.98 -4.50 0.95
CA ALA A 24 -34.53 -4.47 2.30
C ALA A 24 -34.74 -5.89 2.83
N ALA A 25 -35.29 -6.79 2.00
CA ALA A 25 -35.46 -8.19 2.33
C ALA A 25 -34.12 -8.91 2.58
N GLU A 26 -33.13 -8.70 1.70
CA GLU A 26 -31.77 -9.26 1.86
C GLU A 26 -31.08 -8.74 3.12
N GLY A 27 -31.29 -7.46 3.46
CA GLY A 27 -30.72 -6.82 4.63
C GLY A 27 -31.49 -7.04 5.94
N GLY A 28 -32.63 -7.73 5.92
CA GLY A 28 -33.51 -7.89 7.08
C GLY A 28 -34.07 -6.58 7.63
N ARG A 29 -34.19 -5.54 6.79
CA ARG A 29 -34.69 -4.20 7.16
C ARG A 29 -36.10 -3.98 6.62
N THR A 30 -36.86 -3.11 7.28
CA THR A 30 -38.09 -2.58 6.67
C THR A 30 -37.72 -1.70 5.48
N LEU A 31 -38.65 -1.53 4.53
CA LEU A 31 -38.42 -0.67 3.37
C LEU A 31 -38.00 0.75 3.78
N ASN A 32 -38.66 1.31 4.79
CA ASN A 32 -38.32 2.63 5.31
C ASN A 32 -36.92 2.67 5.94
N ALA A 33 -36.55 1.65 6.72
CA ALA A 33 -35.21 1.55 7.31
C ALA A 33 -34.12 1.42 6.24
N GLU A 34 -34.37 0.71 5.15
CA GLU A 34 -33.44 0.59 4.03
C GLU A 34 -33.29 1.92 3.26
N ILE A 35 -34.40 2.65 3.05
CA ILE A 35 -34.36 3.98 2.43
C ILE A 35 -33.54 4.95 3.28
N VAL A 36 -33.82 5.02 4.58
CA VAL A 36 -33.08 5.87 5.52
C VAL A 36 -31.60 5.49 5.52
N PHE A 37 -31.27 4.20 5.68
CA PHE A 37 -29.89 3.72 5.66
C PHE A 37 -29.13 4.13 4.38
N ARG A 38 -29.77 4.01 3.21
CA ARG A 38 -29.17 4.39 1.94
C ARG A 38 -28.97 5.89 1.81
N LEU A 39 -29.95 6.69 2.22
CA LEU A 39 -29.86 8.14 2.18
C LEU A 39 -28.82 8.66 3.18
N GLU A 40 -28.84 8.17 4.41
CA GLU A 40 -27.82 8.48 5.42
C GLU A 40 -26.42 8.14 4.90
N ARG A 41 -26.24 7.00 4.25
CA ARG A 41 -24.93 6.64 3.67
C ARG A 41 -24.57 7.46 2.42
N ALA A 42 -25.55 7.87 1.62
CA ALA A 42 -25.32 8.71 0.45
C ALA A 42 -24.97 10.16 0.82
N TYR A 43 -25.51 10.64 1.95
CA TYR A 43 -25.26 11.97 2.51
C TYR A 43 -24.24 11.97 3.64
N ALA A 44 -23.77 10.80 4.09
CA ALA A 44 -22.63 10.69 4.97
C ALA A 44 -21.45 11.28 4.22
N ILE A 45 -21.13 12.53 4.57
CA ILE A 45 -19.81 13.09 4.34
C ILE A 45 -18.89 12.09 5.03
N VAL A 46 -18.13 11.32 4.26
CA VAL A 46 -16.97 10.65 4.85
C VAL A 46 -16.18 11.80 5.45
N GLU A 47 -16.19 11.92 6.78
CA GLU A 47 -15.65 13.09 7.45
C GLU A 47 -14.28 13.37 6.83
N PRO A 48 -13.98 14.62 6.42
CA PRO A 48 -12.70 14.94 5.80
C PRO A 48 -11.51 14.43 6.63
N GLU A 49 -11.71 14.35 7.94
CA GLU A 49 -10.81 13.75 8.92
C GLU A 49 -10.54 12.26 8.69
N PHE A 50 -11.53 11.47 8.28
CA PHE A 50 -11.39 10.04 8.00
C PHE A 50 -10.64 9.78 6.69
N GLN A 51 -10.93 10.56 5.63
CA GLN A 51 -10.17 10.49 4.38
C GLN A 51 -8.71 10.93 4.59
N ALA A 52 -8.49 12.00 5.36
CA ALA A 52 -7.16 12.45 5.72
C ALA A 52 -6.42 11.41 6.60
N ALA A 53 -7.12 10.72 7.51
CA ALA A 53 -6.54 9.67 8.33
C ALA A 53 -6.12 8.45 7.51
N GLU A 54 -6.97 7.99 6.58
CA GLU A 54 -6.67 6.88 5.67
C GLU A 54 -5.45 7.20 4.79
N GLN A 55 -5.38 8.43 4.27
CA GLN A 55 -4.25 8.87 3.45
C GLN A 55 -2.95 8.99 4.25
N ARG A 56 -2.98 9.56 5.46
CA ARG A 56 -1.81 9.61 6.36
C ARG A 56 -1.32 8.20 6.71
N PHE A 57 -2.24 7.27 6.91
CA PHE A 57 -1.91 5.88 7.15
C PHE A 57 -1.23 5.24 5.93
N ALA A 58 -1.76 5.46 4.72
CA ALA A 58 -1.14 5.00 3.48
C ALA A 58 0.27 5.60 3.27
N GLU A 59 0.45 6.89 3.56
CA GLU A 59 1.75 7.55 3.49
C GLU A 59 2.75 6.96 4.50
N ALA A 60 2.33 6.73 5.74
CA ALA A 60 3.16 6.11 6.76
C ALA A 60 3.61 4.69 6.38
N LEU A 61 2.72 3.89 5.78
CA LEU A 61 3.06 2.54 5.29
C LEU A 61 4.08 2.57 4.15
N LEU A 62 3.92 3.48 3.18
CA LEU A 62 4.86 3.65 2.08
C LEU A 62 6.22 4.15 2.59
N MET A 63 6.22 5.06 3.56
CA MET A 63 7.44 5.54 4.20
C MET A 63 8.16 4.41 4.95
N GLN A 64 7.45 3.61 5.74
CA GLN A 64 8.01 2.45 6.42
C GLN A 64 8.61 1.43 5.43
N ARG A 65 7.93 1.19 4.31
CA ARG A 65 8.43 0.30 3.25
C ARG A 65 9.70 0.88 2.62
N TYR A 66 9.72 2.18 2.31
CA TYR A 66 10.90 2.85 1.76
C TYR A 66 12.10 2.77 2.71
N ASP A 67 11.91 3.07 3.99
CA ASP A 67 12.96 3.01 5.01
C ASP A 67 13.52 1.59 5.17
N SER A 68 12.64 0.58 5.13
CA SER A 68 13.05 -0.83 5.19
C SER A 68 13.91 -1.20 3.98
N LEU A 69 13.50 -0.82 2.77
CA LEU A 69 14.26 -1.05 1.55
C LEU A 69 15.58 -0.27 1.54
N GLN A 70 15.60 0.96 2.05
CA GLN A 70 16.81 1.75 2.17
C GLN A 70 17.81 1.11 3.13
N ASN A 71 17.33 0.58 4.26
CA ASN A 71 18.16 -0.14 5.22
C ASN A 71 18.72 -1.44 4.64
N GLN A 72 17.89 -2.24 3.96
CA GLN A 72 18.33 -3.45 3.25
C GLN A 72 19.40 -3.12 2.20
N TRP A 73 19.15 -2.10 1.37
CA TRP A 73 20.11 -1.66 0.36
C TRP A 73 21.43 -1.22 0.97
N ARG A 74 21.39 -0.50 2.11
CA ARG A 74 22.60 -0.08 2.83
C ARG A 74 23.41 -1.29 3.31
N ILE A 75 22.74 -2.29 3.89
CA ILE A 75 23.38 -3.52 4.36
C ILE A 75 23.99 -4.29 3.19
N GLU A 76 23.22 -4.50 2.13
CA GLU A 76 23.68 -5.27 0.97
C GLU A 76 24.84 -4.58 0.26
N ARG A 77 24.85 -3.24 0.22
CA ARG A 77 25.98 -2.48 -0.30
C ARG A 77 27.27 -2.78 0.47
N THR A 78 27.22 -2.75 1.79
CA THR A 78 28.38 -3.07 2.63
C THR A 78 28.82 -4.53 2.45
N ARG A 79 27.86 -5.45 2.26
CA ARG A 79 28.15 -6.85 1.95
C ARG A 79 28.88 -7.01 0.62
N VAL A 80 28.42 -6.34 -0.44
CA VAL A 80 29.10 -6.31 -1.76
C VAL A 80 30.51 -5.76 -1.63
N GLU A 81 30.70 -4.64 -0.93
CA GLU A 81 32.03 -4.05 -0.70
C GLU A 81 32.96 -5.05 0.00
N THR A 82 32.47 -5.71 1.06
CA THR A 82 33.25 -6.72 1.82
C THR A 82 33.59 -7.95 0.98
N LEU A 83 32.65 -8.45 0.18
CA LEU A 83 32.86 -9.60 -0.71
C LEU A 83 33.84 -9.27 -1.84
N ARG A 84 33.79 -8.06 -2.38
CA ARG A 84 34.73 -7.57 -3.38
C ARG A 84 36.14 -7.54 -2.82
N ASP A 85 36.33 -6.96 -1.63
CA ASP A 85 37.62 -6.96 -0.94
C ASP A 85 38.13 -8.37 -0.67
N ARG A 86 37.23 -9.31 -0.32
CA ARG A 86 37.58 -10.73 -0.13
C ARG A 86 38.07 -11.35 -1.44
N VAL A 87 37.35 -11.19 -2.55
CA VAL A 87 37.76 -11.71 -3.86
C VAL A 87 39.13 -11.15 -4.26
N ASP A 88 39.36 -9.85 -4.06
CA ASP A 88 40.64 -9.22 -4.36
C ASP A 88 41.78 -9.76 -3.49
N ARG A 89 41.53 -10.05 -2.20
CA ARG A 89 42.52 -10.72 -1.33
C ARG A 89 42.85 -12.12 -1.83
N LEU A 90 41.86 -12.97 -2.09
CA LEU A 90 42.07 -14.35 -2.55
C LEU A 90 42.88 -14.39 -3.86
N ARG A 91 42.60 -13.47 -4.79
CA ARG A 91 43.36 -13.32 -6.04
C ARG A 91 44.81 -12.89 -5.80
N ARG A 92 45.05 -11.95 -4.88
CA ARG A 92 46.40 -11.51 -4.52
C ARG A 92 47.21 -12.63 -3.87
N ASP A 93 46.59 -13.39 -2.98
CA ASP A 93 47.22 -14.46 -2.21
C ASP A 93 47.42 -15.75 -3.05
N ARG A 94 46.92 -15.76 -4.30
CA ARG A 94 47.00 -16.88 -5.24
C ARG A 94 46.36 -18.16 -4.69
N GLU A 95 45.24 -17.98 -4.01
CA GLU A 95 44.41 -19.08 -3.51
C GLU A 95 43.93 -19.98 -4.66
N PRO A 96 43.53 -21.23 -4.38
CA PRO A 96 42.99 -22.15 -5.38
C PRO A 96 41.83 -21.54 -6.18
N GLN A 97 41.78 -21.84 -7.48
CA GLN A 97 40.82 -21.23 -8.40
C GLN A 97 39.36 -21.50 -8.01
N ASP A 98 39.07 -22.69 -7.50
CA ASP A 98 37.74 -23.09 -7.02
C ASP A 98 37.26 -22.22 -5.84
N VAL A 99 38.18 -21.79 -4.96
CA VAL A 99 37.89 -20.88 -3.85
C VAL A 99 37.59 -19.47 -4.37
N ILE A 100 38.36 -19.00 -5.36
CA ILE A 100 38.15 -17.71 -6.01
C ILE A 100 36.81 -17.69 -6.75
N ASP A 101 36.47 -18.76 -7.46
CA ASP A 101 35.22 -18.89 -8.21
C ASP A 101 34.01 -18.90 -7.27
N ALA A 102 34.09 -19.64 -6.16
CA ALA A 102 33.04 -19.63 -5.13
C ALA A 102 32.79 -18.22 -4.57
N ALA A 103 33.86 -17.51 -4.19
CA ALA A 103 33.74 -16.14 -3.68
C ALA A 103 33.24 -15.15 -4.75
N THR A 104 33.62 -15.35 -6.01
CA THR A 104 33.14 -14.53 -7.14
C THR A 104 31.65 -14.74 -7.39
N ASN A 105 31.17 -15.98 -7.27
CA ASN A 105 29.74 -16.28 -7.39
C ASN A 105 28.93 -15.66 -6.24
N GLU A 106 29.43 -15.73 -5.00
CA GLU A 106 28.82 -15.06 -3.85
C GLU A 106 28.72 -13.54 -4.07
N LEU A 107 29.79 -12.92 -4.58
CA LEU A 107 29.80 -11.50 -4.93
C LEU A 107 28.76 -11.18 -6.01
N ALA A 108 28.69 -11.98 -7.08
CA ALA A 108 27.74 -11.77 -8.16
C ALA A 108 26.28 -11.84 -7.70
N MET A 109 25.95 -12.76 -6.79
CA MET A 109 24.62 -12.85 -6.17
C MET A 109 24.31 -11.59 -5.35
N ALA A 110 25.23 -11.14 -4.50
CA ALA A 110 25.04 -9.93 -3.70
C ALA A 110 24.91 -8.67 -4.58
N GLU A 111 25.66 -8.58 -5.68
CA GLU A 111 25.54 -7.48 -6.65
C GLU A 111 24.19 -7.47 -7.37
N PHE A 112 23.63 -8.65 -7.66
CA PHE A 112 22.28 -8.79 -8.20
C PHE A 112 21.24 -8.30 -7.20
N ASP A 113 21.28 -8.78 -5.96
CA ASP A 113 20.36 -8.40 -4.88
C ASP A 113 20.40 -6.88 -4.64
N LEU A 114 21.60 -6.28 -4.63
CA LEU A 114 21.79 -4.85 -4.46
C LEU A 114 21.09 -4.03 -5.56
N LYS A 115 21.15 -4.52 -6.81
CA LYS A 115 20.49 -3.88 -7.97
C LYS A 115 18.97 -4.00 -7.88
N GLU A 116 18.46 -5.14 -7.44
CA GLU A 116 17.03 -5.34 -7.22
C GLU A 116 16.50 -4.40 -6.12
N LEU A 117 17.20 -4.34 -4.98
CA LEU A 117 16.87 -3.43 -3.89
C LEU A 117 16.91 -1.95 -4.32
N ALA A 118 17.88 -1.57 -5.15
CA ALA A 118 17.94 -0.21 -5.70
C ALA A 118 16.70 0.14 -6.56
N THR A 119 16.24 -0.83 -7.35
CA THR A 119 15.05 -0.69 -8.20
C THR A 119 13.79 -0.56 -7.33
N ASN A 120 13.61 -1.47 -6.37
CA ASN A 120 12.46 -1.49 -5.47
C ASN A 120 12.38 -0.23 -4.61
N ARG A 121 13.52 0.24 -4.08
CA ARG A 121 13.61 1.50 -3.32
C ARG A 121 13.21 2.71 -4.18
N SER A 122 13.65 2.75 -5.45
CA SER A 122 13.30 3.82 -6.38
C SER A 122 11.81 3.84 -6.70
N LEU A 123 11.20 2.66 -6.88
CA LEU A 123 9.76 2.54 -7.09
C LEU A 123 8.97 3.03 -5.86
N ALA A 124 9.33 2.58 -4.66
CA ALA A 124 8.69 3.00 -3.42
C ALA A 124 8.77 4.53 -3.20
N MET A 125 9.91 5.15 -3.54
CA MET A 125 10.06 6.62 -3.48
C MET A 125 9.11 7.33 -4.45
N LYS A 126 8.95 6.81 -5.67
CA LYS A 126 8.03 7.39 -6.66
C LYS A 126 6.58 7.31 -6.20
N GLU A 127 6.18 6.19 -5.61
CA GLU A 127 4.85 5.99 -5.03
C GLU A 127 4.58 6.97 -3.88
N LEU A 128 5.55 7.14 -2.97
CA LEU A 128 5.46 8.09 -1.86
C LEU A 128 5.29 9.53 -2.37
N VAL A 129 6.10 9.95 -3.34
CA VAL A 129 6.02 11.30 -3.94
C VAL A 129 4.71 11.51 -4.71
N ALA A 130 4.19 10.47 -5.38
CA ALA A 130 2.92 10.57 -6.07
C ALA A 130 1.76 10.78 -5.09
N LEU A 131 1.77 10.04 -3.97
CA LEU A 131 0.77 10.17 -2.91
C LEU A 131 0.85 11.56 -2.26
N SER A 132 2.05 12.06 -1.98
CA SER A 132 2.23 13.38 -1.35
C SER A 132 1.79 14.53 -2.25
N LYS A 133 1.96 14.40 -3.58
CA LYS A 133 1.51 15.41 -4.56
C LYS A 133 -0.01 15.46 -4.69
N ALA A 134 -0.69 14.32 -4.61
CA ALA A 134 -2.15 14.26 -4.61
C ALA A 134 -2.77 15.01 -3.41
N ASN A 135 -1.98 15.28 -2.36
CA ASN A 135 -2.38 16.01 -1.17
C ASN A 135 -2.28 17.54 -1.30
N LEU A 136 -1.59 18.06 -2.34
CA LEU A 136 -1.37 19.49 -2.57
C LEU A 136 -2.27 20.08 -3.66
N SER A 137 -3.09 19.25 -4.32
CA SER A 137 -4.01 19.61 -5.42
C SER A 137 -5.46 19.48 -4.99
#